data_AF-A0A9W4BF95-F1
#
_entry.id   AF-A0A9W4BF95-F1
#
_cell.length_a   1.000
_cell.length_b   1.000
_cell.length_c   1.000
_cell.angle_alpha   90.00
_cell.angle_beta   90.00
_cell.angle_gamma   90.00
#
_symmetry.space_group_name_H-M   'P 1'
#
loop_
_entity.id
_entity.type
_entity.pdbx_description
1 polymer ?
#
loop_
_entity_poly.entity_id
_entity_poly.type
_entity_poly.pdbx_seq_one_letter_code
_entity_poly.pdbx_strand_id
1 'polypeptide(L)'
;MTENTTPEADAPGANATPEADAGVTNVPPEPEEERAPEDKEAAKYRRRLRDTEAERDRLTDRLTTLQRREVERLAADHLADGADLWRDGAQLEDVLDDDGDIDADKVTDLARTLLESHRHWRRNAPAAPPASTVTANGKITAEDPQVTWTDLLKQSTKEARPQRVNQR
;
A
#
# COMPACT_ATOMS: atom_id res chain seq x y z
N MET A 1 -61.64 -33.87 18.14
CA MET A 1 -62.25 -32.95 19.12
C MET A 1 -61.25 -31.85 19.41
N THR A 2 -61.68 -30.63 19.16
CA THR A 2 -60.96 -29.34 19.20
C THR A 2 -60.69 -28.88 20.63
N GLU A 3 -59.50 -28.33 20.90
CA GLU A 3 -59.20 -27.18 21.79
C GLU A 3 -57.84 -26.66 21.29
N ASN A 4 -57.66 -25.58 20.52
CA ASN A 4 -57.97 -24.15 20.67
C ASN A 4 -57.68 -23.58 22.07
N THR A 5 -56.54 -22.89 22.22
CA THR A 5 -56.39 -21.65 23.01
C THR A 5 -55.10 -20.93 22.62
N THR A 6 -55.29 -19.80 21.93
CA THR A 6 -54.43 -18.62 21.78
C THR A 6 -55.08 -17.51 22.64
N PRO A 7 -54.32 -16.60 23.29
CA PRO A 7 -53.98 -15.29 22.69
C PRO A 7 -52.49 -14.93 22.88
N GLU A 8 -51.78 -14.30 21.94
CA GLU A 8 -51.96 -12.94 21.38
C GLU A 8 -51.63 -11.87 22.44
N ALA A 9 -50.39 -11.37 22.46
CA ALA A 9 -49.92 -10.15 21.81
C ALA A 9 -50.37 -8.85 22.50
N ASP A 10 -49.39 -8.03 22.89
CA ASP A 10 -49.15 -6.66 22.41
C ASP A 10 -48.53 -5.77 23.51
N ALA A 11 -47.58 -4.94 23.08
CA ALA A 11 -46.86 -3.93 23.86
C ALA A 11 -47.76 -2.67 24.03
N PRO A 12 -47.26 -1.42 24.15
CA PRO A 12 -46.11 -0.83 24.85
C PRO A 12 -46.60 0.28 25.84
N GLY A 13 -45.72 0.94 26.58
CA GLY A 13 -46.13 2.20 27.24
C GLY A 13 -45.19 2.75 28.30
N ALA A 14 -44.55 3.86 27.95
CA ALA A 14 -43.79 4.75 28.82
C ALA A 14 -44.59 5.25 30.03
N ASN A 15 -43.88 5.56 31.13
CA ASN A 15 -43.72 6.93 31.66
C ASN A 15 -43.40 6.91 33.16
N ALA A 16 -42.40 7.70 33.56
CA ALA A 16 -42.32 8.53 34.77
C ALA A 16 -40.96 8.46 35.49
N THR A 17 -40.13 9.45 35.18
CA THR A 17 -39.09 10.00 36.06
C THR A 17 -39.69 10.42 37.42
N PRO A 18 -38.94 10.25 38.51
CA PRO A 18 -38.92 11.27 39.54
C PRO A 18 -37.50 11.81 39.75
N GLU A 19 -37.41 13.14 39.67
CA GLU A 19 -36.29 13.98 40.08
C GLU A 19 -36.34 14.12 41.62
N ALA A 20 -35.23 13.82 42.30
CA ALA A 20 -34.88 14.22 43.66
C ALA A 20 -33.37 13.90 43.83
N ASP A 21 -32.46 14.84 43.55
CA ASP A 21 -31.93 15.87 44.46
C ASP A 21 -31.41 15.36 45.82
N ALA A 22 -30.26 15.92 46.20
CA ALA A 22 -29.48 15.76 47.42
C ALA A 22 -28.57 14.52 47.53
N GLY A 23 -27.30 14.71 47.13
CA GLY A 23 -26.22 13.83 47.57
C GLY A 23 -24.86 14.08 46.93
N VAL A 24 -24.44 15.33 46.74
CA VAL A 24 -23.00 15.61 46.58
C VAL A 24 -22.32 15.22 47.89
N THR A 25 -21.86 13.97 47.97
CA THR A 25 -20.89 13.58 48.98
C THR A 25 -19.60 14.30 48.63
N ASN A 26 -19.45 15.51 49.18
CA ASN A 26 -18.17 16.18 49.32
C ASN A 26 -17.32 15.34 50.27
N VAL A 27 -16.76 14.25 49.76
CA VAL A 27 -15.70 13.51 50.42
C VAL A 27 -14.50 14.47 50.44
N PRO A 28 -14.01 14.87 51.63
CA PRO A 28 -12.78 15.64 51.72
C PRO A 28 -11.68 14.92 50.94
N PRO A 29 -10.80 15.60 50.18
CA PRO A 29 -9.66 14.91 49.59
C PRO A 29 -8.89 14.26 50.74
N GLU A 30 -8.87 12.92 50.77
CA GLU A 30 -7.92 12.19 51.60
C GLU A 30 -6.53 12.76 51.33
N PRO A 31 -5.69 12.92 52.37
CA PRO A 31 -4.35 13.44 52.19
C PRO A 31 -3.69 12.62 51.10
N GLU A 32 -3.09 13.30 50.12
CA GLU A 32 -2.23 12.65 49.13
C GLU A 32 -1.10 11.96 49.90
N GLU A 33 -1.32 10.72 50.33
CA GLU A 33 -0.24 9.82 50.68
C GLU A 33 0.66 9.83 49.45
N GLU A 34 1.86 10.38 49.63
CA GLU A 34 2.87 10.49 48.60
C GLU A 34 3.02 9.13 47.92
N ARG A 35 2.33 8.93 46.79
CA ARG A 35 2.43 7.71 45.99
C ARG A 35 3.91 7.44 45.84
N ALA A 36 4.34 6.30 46.38
CA ALA A 36 5.75 6.01 46.55
C ALA A 36 6.45 6.24 45.20
N PRO A 37 7.70 6.74 45.19
CA PRO A 37 8.43 7.02 43.95
C PRO A 37 8.42 5.83 42.97
N GLU A 38 8.31 4.60 43.50
CA GLU A 38 8.14 3.34 42.76
C GLU A 38 6.87 3.29 41.89
N ASP A 39 5.72 3.80 42.36
CA ASP A 39 4.46 3.82 41.59
C ASP A 39 4.53 4.76 40.39
N LYS A 40 5.27 5.88 40.54
CA LYS A 40 5.49 6.86 39.48
C LYS A 40 6.39 6.29 38.37
N GLU A 41 7.46 5.59 38.75
CA GLU A 41 8.32 4.90 37.78
C GLU A 41 7.58 3.75 37.09
N ALA A 42 6.81 2.95 37.84
CA ALA A 42 5.98 1.89 37.24
C ALA A 42 4.95 2.45 36.24
N ALA A 43 4.33 3.59 36.55
CA ALA A 43 3.41 4.27 35.63
C ALA A 43 4.12 4.76 34.36
N LYS A 44 5.33 5.31 34.49
CA LYS A 44 6.17 5.76 33.38
C LYS A 44 6.59 4.60 32.48
N TYR A 45 6.99 3.46 33.04
CA TYR A 45 7.33 2.27 32.26
C TYR A 45 6.13 1.70 31.51
N ARG A 46 4.94 1.65 32.14
CA ARG A 46 3.70 1.23 31.45
C ARG A 46 3.34 2.16 30.29
N ARG A 47 3.53 3.47 30.45
CA ARG A 47 3.34 4.43 29.36
C ARG A 47 4.34 4.17 28.23
N ARG A 48 5.62 4.05 28.56
CA ARG A 48 6.67 3.81 27.58
C ARG A 48 6.47 2.52 26.80
N LEU A 49 6.01 1.45 27.45
CA LEU A 49 5.68 0.19 26.78
C LEU A 49 4.59 0.38 25.73
N ARG A 50 3.47 1.02 26.08
CA ARG A 50 2.38 1.28 25.13
C ARG A 50 2.81 2.19 23.99
N ASP A 51 3.63 3.20 24.29
CA ASP A 51 4.17 4.10 23.27
C ASP A 51 5.06 3.32 22.28
N THR A 52 5.87 2.37 22.77
CA THR A 52 6.71 1.52 21.90
C THR A 52 5.91 0.51 21.10
N GLU A 53 4.86 -0.09 21.68
CA GLU A 53 3.96 -1.01 20.97
C GLU A 53 3.21 -0.26 19.85
N ALA A 54 2.69 0.92 20.15
CA ALA A 54 2.02 1.77 19.17
C ALA A 54 2.97 2.17 18.03
N GLU A 55 4.24 2.46 18.32
CA GLU A 55 5.22 2.79 17.28
C GLU A 55 5.58 1.56 16.43
N ARG A 56 5.74 0.39 17.05
CA ARG A 56 5.93 -0.87 16.32
C ARG A 56 4.78 -1.09 15.36
N ASP A 57 3.54 -0.97 15.82
CA ASP A 57 2.36 -1.20 14.99
C ASP A 57 2.30 -0.24 13.80
N ARG A 58 2.59 1.04 14.02
CA ARG A 58 2.69 2.02 12.92
C ARG A 58 3.77 1.65 11.89
N LEU A 59 4.92 1.16 12.35
CA LEU A 59 6.01 0.74 11.46
C LEU A 59 5.61 -0.51 10.68
N THR A 60 4.95 -1.48 11.33
CA THR A 60 4.41 -2.67 10.68
C THR A 60 3.37 -2.29 9.61
N ASP A 61 2.40 -1.43 9.91
CA ASP A 61 1.40 -0.98 8.93
C ASP A 61 2.05 -0.31 7.71
N ARG A 62 3.08 0.52 7.96
CA ARG A 62 3.83 1.18 6.89
C ARG A 62 4.64 0.18 6.06
N LEU A 63 5.25 -0.80 6.71
CA LEU A 63 5.99 -1.88 6.04
C LEU A 63 5.05 -2.68 5.14
N THR A 64 3.91 -3.15 5.68
CA THR A 64 2.90 -3.89 4.91
C THR A 64 2.42 -3.09 3.70
N THR A 65 2.21 -1.78 3.85
CA THR A 65 1.84 -0.91 2.73
C THR A 65 2.93 -0.84 1.65
N LEU A 66 4.20 -0.75 2.04
CA LEU A 66 5.32 -0.73 1.11
C LEU A 66 5.51 -2.08 0.42
N GLN A 67 5.43 -3.17 1.17
CA GLN A 67 5.56 -4.51 0.64
C GLN A 67 4.46 -4.80 -0.38
N ARG A 68 3.21 -4.46 -0.05
CA ARG A 68 2.07 -4.59 -0.97
C ARG A 68 2.30 -3.84 -2.28
N ARG A 69 2.77 -2.59 -2.21
CA ARG A 69 3.09 -1.79 -3.41
C ARG A 69 4.23 -2.40 -4.23
N GLU A 70 5.21 -2.99 -3.58
CA GLU A 70 6.33 -3.63 -4.27
C GLU A 70 5.89 -4.92 -4.98
N VAL A 71 5.04 -5.72 -4.33
CA VAL A 71 4.40 -6.88 -4.98
C VAL A 71 3.57 -6.44 -6.18
N GLU A 72 2.76 -5.38 -6.06
CA GLU A 72 2.00 -4.83 -7.19
C GLU A 72 2.92 -4.38 -8.35
N ARG A 73 4.06 -3.77 -8.03
CA ARG A 73 5.06 -3.36 -9.02
C ARG A 73 5.64 -4.55 -9.78
N LEU A 74 6.00 -5.62 -9.06
CA LEU A 74 6.53 -6.86 -9.66
C LEU A 74 5.45 -7.58 -10.48
N ALA A 75 4.24 -7.69 -9.95
CA ALA A 75 3.12 -8.33 -10.64
C ALA A 75 2.72 -7.58 -11.94
N ALA A 76 2.87 -6.26 -11.97
CA ALA A 76 2.61 -5.44 -13.15
C ALA A 76 3.54 -5.71 -14.35
N ASP A 77 4.61 -6.52 -14.19
CA ASP A 77 5.38 -7.00 -15.33
C ASP A 77 4.63 -8.08 -16.13
N HIS A 78 3.65 -8.75 -15.52
CA HIS A 78 2.83 -9.79 -16.15
C HIS A 78 1.35 -9.40 -16.29
N LEU A 79 0.80 -8.74 -15.26
CA LEU A 79 -0.58 -8.28 -15.19
C LEU A 79 -0.73 -6.85 -15.70
N ALA A 80 -1.90 -6.52 -16.23
CA ALA A 80 -2.24 -5.16 -16.65
C ALA A 80 -2.35 -4.22 -15.44
N ASP A 81 -2.91 -4.71 -14.33
CA ASP A 81 -2.92 -4.06 -13.03
C ASP A 81 -2.37 -5.04 -11.98
N GLY A 82 -1.27 -4.68 -11.31
CA GLY A 82 -0.69 -5.49 -10.25
C GLY A 82 -1.63 -5.69 -9.06
N ALA A 83 -2.59 -4.79 -8.85
CA ALA A 83 -3.58 -4.91 -7.79
C ALA A 83 -4.62 -6.02 -8.03
N ASP A 84 -4.71 -6.57 -9.24
CA ASP A 84 -5.58 -7.70 -9.57
C ASP A 84 -5.23 -8.97 -8.76
N LEU A 85 -3.97 -9.11 -8.34
CA LEU A 85 -3.51 -10.17 -7.44
C LEU A 85 -4.37 -10.25 -6.16
N TRP A 86 -4.63 -9.08 -5.58
CA TRP A 86 -5.39 -8.97 -4.34
C TRP A 86 -6.89 -9.13 -4.56
N ARG A 87 -7.38 -8.81 -5.77
CA ARG A 87 -8.80 -8.96 -6.13
C ARG A 87 -9.19 -10.43 -6.26
N ASP A 88 -8.25 -11.28 -6.67
CA ASP A 88 -8.44 -12.74 -6.73
C ASP A 88 -8.30 -13.43 -5.36
N GLY A 89 -7.85 -12.69 -4.34
CA GLY A 89 -7.79 -13.16 -2.95
C GLY A 89 -6.41 -13.59 -2.47
N ALA A 90 -5.35 -13.36 -3.24
CA ALA A 90 -3.97 -13.57 -2.78
C ALA A 90 -3.69 -12.79 -1.49
N GLN A 91 -2.87 -13.33 -0.61
CA GLN A 91 -2.43 -12.68 0.61
C GLN A 91 -0.94 -12.34 0.54
N LEU A 92 -0.48 -11.44 1.41
CA LEU A 92 0.92 -11.01 1.38
C LEU A 92 1.83 -12.18 1.76
N GLU A 93 1.40 -13.01 2.70
CA GLU A 93 2.10 -14.17 3.22
C GLU A 93 2.42 -15.22 2.14
N ASP A 94 1.64 -15.27 1.05
CA ASP A 94 1.84 -16.22 -0.05
C ASP A 94 3.09 -15.90 -0.87
N VAL A 95 3.57 -14.64 -0.81
CA VAL A 95 4.68 -14.12 -1.62
C VAL A 95 5.87 -13.66 -0.78
N LEU A 96 5.85 -13.90 0.53
CA LEU A 96 6.99 -13.66 1.40
C LEU A 96 7.92 -14.89 1.46
N ASP A 97 9.20 -14.67 1.70
CA ASP A 97 10.15 -15.70 2.07
C ASP A 97 10.12 -15.99 3.59
N ASP A 98 11.00 -16.88 4.03
CA ASP A 98 11.11 -17.28 5.44
C ASP A 98 11.61 -16.14 6.35
N ASP A 99 12.26 -15.12 5.76
CA ASP A 99 12.77 -13.94 6.46
C ASP A 99 11.73 -12.80 6.52
N GLY A 100 10.61 -12.95 5.80
CA GLY A 100 9.52 -11.97 5.72
C GLY A 100 9.75 -10.88 4.66
N ASP A 101 10.71 -11.09 3.77
CA ASP A 101 10.97 -10.26 2.59
C ASP A 101 10.18 -10.78 1.38
N ILE A 102 10.05 -9.96 0.33
CA ILE A 102 9.27 -10.33 -0.86
C ILE A 102 10.09 -11.26 -1.74
N ASP A 103 9.53 -12.44 -2.02
CA ASP A 103 10.07 -13.39 -2.97
C ASP A 103 9.52 -13.11 -4.38
N ALA A 104 10.36 -12.55 -5.25
CA ALA A 104 9.99 -12.20 -6.62
C ALA A 104 9.58 -13.40 -7.48
N ASP A 105 10.14 -14.58 -7.22
CA ASP A 105 9.81 -15.79 -7.97
C ASP A 105 8.40 -16.25 -7.60
N LYS A 106 8.04 -16.21 -6.30
CA LYS A 106 6.66 -16.48 -5.85
C LYS A 106 5.65 -15.51 -6.45
N VAL A 107 5.97 -14.21 -6.49
CA VAL A 107 5.09 -13.21 -7.13
C VAL A 107 4.87 -13.54 -8.60
N THR A 108 5.95 -13.90 -9.31
CA THR A 108 5.91 -14.25 -10.73
C THR A 108 5.07 -15.50 -10.99
N ASP A 109 5.26 -16.54 -10.19
CA ASP A 109 4.53 -17.79 -10.28
C ASP A 109 3.03 -17.61 -9.99
N LEU A 110 2.71 -16.81 -8.98
CA LEU A 110 1.33 -16.50 -8.62
C LEU A 110 0.65 -15.69 -9.74
N ALA A 111 1.32 -14.67 -10.27
CA ALA A 111 0.82 -13.90 -11.40
C ALA A 111 0.60 -14.77 -12.66
N ARG A 112 1.50 -15.71 -12.95
CA ARG A 112 1.35 -16.64 -14.07
C ARG A 112 0.16 -17.58 -13.89
N THR A 113 -0.01 -18.13 -12.69
CA THR A 113 -1.17 -18.97 -12.34
C THR A 113 -2.47 -18.20 -12.52
N LEU A 114 -2.49 -16.94 -12.09
CA LEU A 114 -3.65 -16.06 -12.25
C LEU A 114 -4.01 -15.78 -13.72
N LEU A 115 -3.01 -15.75 -14.62
CA LEU A 115 -3.25 -15.58 -16.05
C LEU A 115 -3.84 -16.82 -16.74
N GLU A 116 -3.75 -17.99 -16.12
CA GLU A 116 -4.39 -19.21 -16.63
C GLU A 116 -5.91 -19.15 -16.44
N SER A 117 -6.38 -18.60 -15.32
CA SER A 117 -7.81 -18.36 -15.05
C SER A 117 -8.31 -17.05 -15.68
N HIS A 118 -7.55 -15.96 -15.58
CA HIS A 118 -7.94 -14.62 -16.01
C HIS A 118 -7.06 -14.10 -17.14
N ARG A 119 -7.09 -14.78 -18.29
CA ARG A 119 -6.26 -14.45 -19.46
C ARG A 119 -6.36 -12.99 -19.93
N HIS A 120 -7.50 -12.33 -19.70
CA HIS A 120 -7.74 -10.94 -20.10
C HIS A 120 -7.07 -9.91 -19.17
N TRP A 121 -6.56 -10.31 -18.01
CA TRP A 121 -5.77 -9.46 -17.10
C TRP A 121 -4.30 -9.37 -17.50
N ARG A 122 -3.89 -10.05 -18.56
CA ARG A 122 -2.53 -9.97 -19.07
C ARG A 122 -2.19 -8.54 -19.48
N ARG A 123 -0.97 -8.11 -19.14
CA ARG A 123 -0.41 -6.86 -19.64
C ARG A 123 -0.42 -6.84 -21.16
N ASN A 124 -1.16 -5.91 -21.73
CA ASN A 124 -1.15 -5.68 -23.17
C ASN A 124 0.04 -4.79 -23.51
N ALA A 125 0.99 -5.33 -24.27
CA ALA A 125 2.05 -4.49 -24.85
C ALA A 125 1.40 -3.43 -25.76
N PRO A 126 1.88 -2.18 -25.74
CA PRO A 126 1.38 -1.16 -26.64
C PRO A 126 1.56 -1.63 -28.08
N ALA A 127 0.48 -1.60 -28.87
CA ALA A 127 0.46 -2.12 -30.25
C ALA A 127 1.39 -1.36 -31.21
N ALA A 128 1.90 -0.20 -30.81
CA ALA A 128 2.84 0.61 -31.58
C ALA A 128 3.83 1.33 -30.64
N PRO A 129 5.07 1.58 -31.11
CA PRO A 129 6.02 2.42 -30.36
C PRO A 129 5.47 3.85 -30.21
N PRO A 130 5.89 4.59 -29.15
CA PRO A 130 5.38 5.94 -28.91
C PRO A 130 5.71 6.87 -30.07
N ALA A 131 4.80 7.79 -30.42
CA ALA A 131 4.97 8.71 -31.55
C ALA A 131 6.27 9.54 -31.49
N SER A 132 6.86 9.72 -30.29
CA SER A 132 8.13 10.39 -30.07
C SER A 132 9.36 9.65 -30.62
N THR A 133 9.25 8.36 -30.96
CA THR A 133 10.33 7.60 -31.63
C THR A 133 10.26 7.64 -33.16
N VAL A 134 9.25 8.31 -33.74
CA VAL A 134 9.10 8.44 -35.21
C VAL A 134 9.57 9.84 -35.63
N THR A 135 10.87 10.01 -35.83
CA THR A 135 11.49 11.29 -36.23
C THR A 135 11.54 11.52 -37.74
N ALA A 136 11.07 10.59 -38.58
CA ALA A 136 10.97 10.77 -40.03
C ALA A 136 9.93 9.85 -40.69
N ASN A 137 9.45 10.24 -41.87
CA ASN A 137 8.48 9.50 -42.70
C ASN A 137 9.09 8.25 -43.40
N GLY A 138 10.11 7.64 -42.79
CA GLY A 138 10.83 6.48 -43.31
C GLY A 138 10.36 5.18 -42.66
N LYS A 139 10.44 4.07 -43.40
CA LYS A 139 10.16 2.73 -42.86
C LYS A 139 11.20 2.37 -41.80
N ILE A 140 10.78 2.23 -40.55
CA ILE A 140 11.61 1.68 -39.47
C ILE A 140 11.65 0.16 -39.68
N THR A 141 12.80 -0.36 -40.09
CA THR A 141 13.06 -1.80 -40.12
C THR A 141 13.82 -2.20 -38.86
N ALA A 142 13.63 -3.44 -38.39
CA ALA A 142 14.17 -3.94 -37.11
C ALA A 142 15.72 -4.01 -37.00
N GLU A 143 16.44 -3.48 -37.99
CA GLU A 143 17.90 -3.50 -38.09
C GLU A 143 18.56 -2.14 -37.79
N ASP A 144 17.78 -1.09 -37.47
CA ASP A 144 18.36 0.23 -37.23
C ASP A 144 19.21 0.24 -35.94
N PRO A 145 20.51 0.58 -36.02
CA PRO A 145 21.41 0.53 -34.87
C PRO A 145 21.01 1.59 -33.84
N GLN A 146 20.85 1.15 -32.59
CA GLN A 146 20.61 2.03 -31.46
C GLN A 146 21.73 3.07 -31.37
N VAL A 147 21.41 4.34 -31.55
CA VAL A 147 22.37 5.44 -31.41
C VAL A 147 22.82 5.48 -29.95
N THR A 148 24.07 5.09 -29.72
CA THR A 148 24.64 5.10 -28.37
C THR A 148 25.23 6.47 -28.05
N TRP A 149 25.30 6.81 -26.78
CA TRP A 149 25.95 8.02 -26.27
C TRP A 149 27.40 8.20 -26.77
N THR A 150 28.09 7.08 -27.01
CA THR A 150 29.43 7.05 -27.62
C THR A 150 29.48 7.59 -29.04
N ASP A 151 28.40 7.45 -29.81
CA ASP A 151 28.33 7.91 -31.20
C ASP A 151 28.09 9.43 -31.26
N LEU A 152 27.21 9.93 -30.39
CA LEU A 152 26.96 11.37 -30.22
C LEU A 152 28.20 12.13 -29.75
N LEU A 153 28.99 11.54 -28.84
CA LEU A 153 30.23 12.17 -28.33
C LEU A 153 31.36 12.19 -29.39
N LYS A 154 31.40 11.21 -30.29
CA LYS A 154 32.35 11.19 -31.42
C LYS A 154 31.93 12.13 -32.55
N GLN A 155 30.64 12.42 -32.69
CA GLN A 155 30.15 13.34 -33.70
C GLN A 155 30.48 14.81 -33.36
N SER A 156 30.47 15.21 -32.08
CA SER A 156 30.81 16.58 -31.66
C SER A 156 32.29 16.94 -31.86
N THR A 157 33.18 15.94 -31.91
CA THR A 157 34.62 16.15 -32.14
C THR A 157 34.96 16.36 -33.62
N LYS A 158 34.04 16.08 -34.54
CA LYS A 158 34.25 16.22 -35.99
C LYS A 158 33.93 17.61 -36.55
N GLU A 159 33.29 18.51 -35.78
CA GLU A 159 32.95 19.87 -36.23
C GLU A 159 34.00 20.95 -35.93
N ALA A 160 35.22 20.58 -35.52
CA ALA A 160 36.30 21.56 -35.38
C ALA A 160 37.04 21.81 -36.73
N ARG A 161 36.54 22.72 -37.57
CA ARG A 161 37.35 23.41 -38.61
C ARG A 161 36.68 24.72 -39.13
N PRO A 162 37.43 25.68 -39.70
CA PRO A 162 37.76 26.97 -39.10
C PRO A 162 37.06 28.16 -39.78
N GLN A 163 36.75 29.22 -39.02
CA GLN A 163 36.33 30.51 -39.57
C GLN A 163 37.49 31.17 -40.33
N ARG A 164 37.45 31.09 -41.67
CA ARG A 164 38.17 32.02 -42.55
C ARG A 164 37.30 33.27 -42.73
N VAL A 165 37.78 34.42 -42.27
CA VAL A 165 37.34 35.73 -42.78
C VAL A 165 38.56 36.42 -43.38
N ASN A 166 38.50 36.63 -44.69
CA ASN A 166 39.54 37.24 -45.50
C ASN A 166 39.09 38.67 -45.88
N GLN A 167 39.96 39.63 -45.58
CA GLN A 167 40.21 40.93 -46.21
C GLN A 167 39.07 41.84 -46.72
N ARG A 168 39.22 43.14 -46.39
CA ARG A 168 38.97 44.25 -47.30
C ARG A 168 40.27 45.03 -47.48
#